data_AF-A0A2E4FC82-F1
#
_entry.id   AF-A0A2E4FC82-F1
#
_cell.length_a   1.000
_cell.length_b   1.000
_cell.length_c   1.000
_cell.angle_alpha   90.00
_cell.angle_beta   90.00
_cell.angle_gamma   90.00
#
_symmetry.space_group_name_H-M   'P 1'
#
loop_
_entity.id
_entity.type
_entity.pdbx_description
1 polymer ?
#
loop_
_entity_poly.entity_id
_entity_poly.type
_entity_poly.pdbx_seq_one_letter_code
_entity_poly.pdbx_strand_id
1 'polypeptide(L)'
;MKSLYPNPILIAVLLGLALLLTPTTAMAESCGDDPAGTACAGAGVCDGAGEADGAGGTAGECVDCIDASQCADDGDACTTATCIANVCGTTNNTEPCNDDNACTTGDTCSEGSCVGGAAPDCDDDDVCTTDTCDALAGCVNTPNTDP
;
A
#
# COMPACT_ATOMS: atom_id res chain seq x y z
N MET A 1 -27.64 -66.82 19.50
CA MET A 1 -26.37 -66.09 19.75
C MET A 1 -25.56 -66.07 18.47
N LYS A 2 -25.86 -65.15 17.53
CA LYS A 2 -25.09 -65.00 16.29
C LYS A 2 -24.61 -63.56 16.27
N SER A 3 -23.35 -63.40 16.69
CA SER A 3 -22.71 -62.12 16.91
C SER A 3 -22.60 -61.37 15.58
N LEU A 4 -23.26 -60.22 15.49
CA LEU A 4 -23.03 -59.23 14.44
C LEU A 4 -21.73 -58.50 14.79
N TYR A 5 -20.59 -59.06 14.42
CA TYR A 5 -19.34 -58.29 14.38
C TYR A 5 -19.26 -57.58 13.02
N PRO A 6 -19.33 -56.24 12.95
CA PRO A 6 -19.16 -55.53 11.70
C PRO A 6 -17.74 -55.73 11.17
N ASN A 7 -17.66 -55.87 9.84
CA ASN A 7 -16.44 -56.13 9.10
C ASN A 7 -15.37 -55.06 9.42
N PRO A 8 -14.14 -55.44 9.83
CA PRO A 8 -13.12 -54.48 10.26
C PRO A 8 -12.73 -53.48 9.16
N ILE A 9 -12.95 -53.82 7.89
CA ILE A 9 -12.71 -52.90 6.75
C ILE A 9 -13.76 -51.78 6.72
N LEU A 10 -15.00 -52.04 7.15
CA LEU A 10 -16.08 -51.07 7.12
C LEU A 10 -15.95 -50.02 8.25
N ILE A 11 -15.37 -50.42 9.40
CA ILE A 11 -15.05 -49.48 10.50
C ILE A 11 -13.91 -48.52 10.09
N ALA A 12 -12.91 -49.02 9.36
CA ALA A 12 -11.76 -48.20 8.95
C ALA A 12 -12.12 -47.09 7.94
N VAL A 13 -13.06 -47.33 7.03
CA VAL A 13 -13.50 -46.33 6.03
C VAL A 13 -14.33 -45.20 6.65
N LEU A 14 -15.12 -45.50 7.69
CA LEU A 14 -15.94 -44.49 8.41
C LEU A 14 -15.10 -43.60 9.34
N LEU A 15 -13.99 -44.10 9.88
CA LEU A 15 -13.04 -43.32 10.70
C LEU A 15 -12.01 -42.52 9.87
N GLY A 16 -11.76 -42.92 8.62
CA GLY A 16 -10.78 -42.26 7.74
C GLY A 16 -11.28 -41.02 6.99
N LEU A 17 -12.60 -40.86 6.82
CA LEU A 17 -13.18 -39.72 6.06
C LEU A 17 -13.39 -38.45 6.93
N ALA A 18 -13.13 -38.52 8.24
CA ALA A 18 -13.30 -37.40 9.16
C ALA A 18 -12.02 -36.55 9.36
N LEU A 19 -10.91 -36.89 8.70
CA LEU A 19 -9.59 -36.29 8.98
C LEU A 19 -9.13 -35.20 7.98
N LEU A 20 -10.03 -34.65 7.16
CA LEU A 20 -9.67 -33.66 6.12
C LEU A 20 -10.41 -32.31 6.23
N LEU A 21 -11.09 -32.02 7.34
CA LEU A 21 -11.84 -30.78 7.51
C LEU A 21 -11.60 -30.11 8.88
N THR A 22 -10.41 -30.26 9.47
CA THR A 22 -10.00 -29.17 10.36
C THR A 22 -9.81 -27.95 9.47
N PRO A 23 -10.58 -26.86 9.62
CA PRO A 23 -10.08 -25.60 9.11
C PRO A 23 -8.70 -25.46 9.76
N THR A 24 -7.65 -25.32 8.95
CA THR A 24 -6.44 -24.65 9.42
C THR A 24 -6.94 -23.26 9.76
N THR A 25 -7.44 -23.08 10.98
CA THR A 25 -7.50 -21.77 11.60
C THR A 25 -6.07 -21.31 11.53
N ALA A 26 -5.76 -20.47 10.54
CA ALA A 26 -4.61 -19.59 10.60
C ALA A 26 -4.73 -18.98 11.99
N MET A 27 -3.86 -19.45 12.87
CA MET A 27 -3.76 -18.91 14.21
C MET A 27 -3.43 -17.46 13.90
N ALA A 28 -4.26 -16.51 14.33
CA ALA A 28 -3.91 -15.10 14.26
C ALA A 28 -2.46 -15.04 14.77
N GLU A 29 -1.56 -14.58 13.92
CA GLU A 29 -0.14 -14.53 14.21
C GLU A 29 -0.05 -13.54 15.37
N SER A 30 -0.09 -14.05 16.59
CA SER A 30 0.05 -13.24 17.80
C SER A 30 1.52 -13.25 18.11
N CYS A 31 2.12 -12.09 18.34
CA CYS A 31 3.53 -12.05 18.73
C CYS A 31 3.73 -12.13 20.25
N GLY A 32 2.65 -12.34 21.02
CA GLY A 32 2.75 -12.69 22.43
C GLY A 32 3.38 -11.57 23.26
N ASP A 33 4.52 -11.88 23.90
CA ASP A 33 5.29 -10.96 24.74
C ASP A 33 6.43 -10.25 23.96
N ASP A 34 6.47 -10.36 22.63
CA ASP A 34 7.49 -9.68 21.82
C ASP A 34 7.32 -8.14 21.88
N PRO A 35 8.43 -7.38 21.87
CA PRO A 35 8.35 -5.92 21.94
C PRO A 35 7.75 -5.31 20.66
N ALA A 36 7.12 -4.14 20.78
CA ALA A 36 6.54 -3.41 19.65
C ALA A 36 7.59 -3.17 18.54
N GLY A 37 7.16 -3.34 17.28
CA GLY A 37 8.03 -3.24 16.10
C GLY A 37 8.84 -4.50 15.79
N THR A 38 8.71 -5.57 16.58
CA THR A 38 9.29 -6.88 16.23
C THR A 38 8.54 -7.49 15.05
N ALA A 39 9.26 -8.14 14.15
CA ALA A 39 8.69 -8.80 12.99
C ALA A 39 7.85 -10.02 13.39
N CYS A 40 6.66 -10.14 12.81
CA CYS A 40 5.78 -11.27 13.00
C CYS A 40 6.07 -12.43 12.05
N ALA A 41 5.79 -13.66 12.50
CA ALA A 41 5.78 -14.82 11.62
C ALA A 41 4.53 -14.72 10.75
N GLY A 42 4.68 -14.28 9.50
CA GLY A 42 3.58 -13.85 8.62
C GLY A 42 3.52 -12.33 8.61
N ALA A 43 3.76 -11.75 7.43
CA ALA A 43 4.15 -10.35 7.23
C ALA A 43 3.39 -9.35 8.13
N GLY A 44 4.13 -8.55 8.91
CA GLY A 44 3.60 -7.58 9.85
C GLY A 44 4.59 -7.27 10.98
N VAL A 45 4.18 -6.39 11.88
CA VAL A 45 4.91 -5.97 13.08
C VAL A 45 4.04 -6.12 14.32
N CYS A 46 4.68 -6.33 15.47
CA CYS A 46 4.01 -6.27 16.76
C CYS A 46 3.55 -4.87 17.10
N ASP A 47 2.28 -4.70 17.48
CA ASP A 47 1.81 -3.51 18.19
C ASP A 47 2.32 -3.42 19.63
N GLY A 48 2.87 -4.54 20.13
CA GLY A 48 3.61 -4.69 21.38
C GLY A 48 2.97 -5.70 22.30
N ALA A 49 3.74 -6.23 23.26
CA ALA A 49 3.16 -6.98 24.36
C ALA A 49 2.22 -6.05 25.15
N GLY A 50 0.93 -6.39 25.23
CA GLY A 50 0.03 -5.72 26.16
C GLY A 50 0.66 -5.75 27.56
N GLU A 51 0.99 -4.59 28.11
CA GLU A 51 1.60 -4.51 29.44
C GLU A 51 0.68 -5.20 30.46
N ALA A 52 1.17 -6.29 31.04
CA ALA A 52 0.44 -7.04 32.04
C ALA A 52 0.41 -6.25 33.35
N ASP A 53 -0.61 -5.42 33.55
CA ASP A 53 -0.94 -4.78 34.85
C ASP A 53 -1.61 -5.74 35.85
N GLY A 54 -1.47 -7.06 35.65
CA GLY A 54 -2.08 -8.08 36.50
C GLY A 54 -3.59 -8.24 36.33
N ALA A 55 -4.23 -7.61 35.32
CA ALA A 55 -5.66 -7.74 35.04
C ALA A 55 -6.01 -8.38 33.67
N GLY A 56 -5.04 -8.99 32.97
CA GLY A 56 -5.29 -9.68 31.70
C GLY A 56 -5.28 -8.76 30.48
N GLY A 57 -4.08 -8.26 30.12
CA GLY A 57 -3.85 -7.62 28.83
C GLY A 57 -4.01 -8.61 27.68
N THR A 58 -4.47 -8.13 26.53
CA THR A 58 -4.48 -8.91 25.27
C THR A 58 -3.03 -9.10 24.81
N ALA A 59 -2.67 -10.32 24.40
CA ALA A 59 -1.38 -10.59 23.77
C ALA A 59 -1.15 -9.65 22.57
N GLY A 60 0.10 -9.27 22.30
CA GLY A 60 0.41 -8.42 21.15
C GLY A 60 -0.11 -9.02 19.85
N GLU A 61 -0.77 -8.19 19.06
CA GLU A 61 -1.34 -8.58 17.78
C GLU A 61 -0.37 -8.21 16.66
N CYS A 62 -0.25 -9.09 15.66
CA CYS A 62 0.47 -8.75 14.45
C CYS A 62 -0.40 -7.88 13.57
N VAL A 63 0.12 -6.70 13.27
CA VAL A 63 -0.52 -5.68 12.46
C VAL A 63 0.38 -5.30 11.29
N ASP A 64 -0.15 -4.57 10.31
CA ASP A 64 0.66 -4.20 9.14
C ASP A 64 1.76 -3.20 9.51
N CYS A 65 1.48 -2.30 10.45
CA CYS A 65 2.39 -1.23 10.88
C CYS A 65 2.04 -0.67 12.26
N ILE A 66 3.00 0.00 12.88
CA ILE A 66 2.85 0.88 14.05
C ILE A 66 3.32 2.31 13.76
N ASP A 67 4.15 2.49 12.72
CA ASP A 67 4.59 3.78 12.22
C ASP A 67 4.79 3.76 10.70
N ALA A 68 4.96 4.94 10.12
CA ALA A 68 5.09 5.09 8.67
C ALA A 68 6.34 4.42 8.07
N SER A 69 7.41 4.18 8.84
CA SER A 69 8.66 3.61 8.33
C SER A 69 8.55 2.13 7.96
N GLN A 70 7.48 1.48 8.43
CA GLN A 70 7.21 0.07 8.19
C GLN A 70 6.31 -0.15 6.98
N CYS A 71 5.70 0.92 6.46
CA CYS A 71 4.91 0.86 5.24
C CYS A 71 5.81 1.11 4.04
N ALA A 72 5.65 0.26 3.02
CA ALA A 72 6.27 0.50 1.74
C ALA A 72 5.66 1.75 1.09
N ASP A 73 6.51 2.61 0.54
CA ASP A 73 6.09 3.67 -0.36
C ASP A 73 5.57 3.03 -1.66
N ASP A 74 4.43 3.51 -2.16
CA ASP A 74 3.83 3.03 -3.41
C ASP A 74 4.51 3.65 -4.65
N GLY A 75 5.42 4.60 -4.42
CA GLY A 75 6.17 5.29 -5.46
C GLY A 75 5.38 6.42 -6.11
N ASP A 76 4.20 6.76 -5.58
CA ASP A 76 3.47 7.95 -5.98
C ASP A 76 4.03 9.17 -5.23
N ALA A 77 4.59 10.13 -5.97
CA ALA A 77 5.11 11.37 -5.42
C ALA A 77 4.05 12.16 -4.61
N CYS A 78 2.77 11.98 -4.94
CA CYS A 78 1.64 12.70 -4.35
C CYS A 78 0.95 11.99 -3.20
N THR A 79 1.49 10.85 -2.79
CA THR A 79 1.07 10.22 -1.54
C THR A 79 2.25 9.99 -0.61
N THR A 80 1.95 9.78 0.66
CA THR A 80 2.95 9.43 1.67
C THR A 80 2.48 8.19 2.42
N ALA A 81 3.33 7.16 2.43
CA ALA A 81 3.10 5.96 3.21
C ALA A 81 2.81 6.33 4.67
N THR A 82 1.65 5.91 5.16
CA THR A 82 1.14 6.28 6.48
C THR A 82 0.59 5.03 7.16
N CYS A 83 0.88 4.88 8.44
CA CYS A 83 0.23 3.88 9.26
C CYS A 83 -1.08 4.43 9.83
N ILE A 84 -2.22 3.92 9.38
CA ILE A 84 -3.55 4.39 9.79
C ILE A 84 -4.28 3.24 10.47
N ALA A 85 -4.48 3.36 11.79
CA ALA A 85 -5.15 2.34 12.59
C ALA A 85 -4.55 0.93 12.37
N ASN A 86 -3.21 0.87 12.42
CA ASN A 86 -2.41 -0.35 12.27
C ASN A 86 -2.49 -1.03 10.89
N VAL A 87 -3.00 -0.31 9.88
CA VAL A 87 -3.03 -0.74 8.47
C VAL A 87 -2.17 0.21 7.66
N CYS A 88 -1.33 -0.34 6.78
CA CYS A 88 -0.59 0.49 5.84
C CYS A 88 -1.52 1.09 4.80
N GLY A 89 -1.51 2.41 4.71
CA GLY A 89 -2.19 3.16 3.68
C GLY A 89 -1.33 4.31 3.20
N THR A 90 -1.95 5.20 2.44
CA THR A 90 -1.30 6.41 1.96
C THR A 90 -2.17 7.63 2.27
N THR A 91 -1.52 8.77 2.49
CA THR A 91 -2.20 10.06 2.64
C THR A 91 -1.76 11.02 1.55
N ASN A 92 -2.70 11.80 1.03
CA ASN A 92 -2.40 12.83 0.03
C ASN A 92 -1.50 13.89 0.63
N ASN A 93 -0.46 14.31 -0.10
CA ASN A 93 0.43 15.39 0.29
C ASN A 93 0.32 16.60 -0.66
N THR A 94 1.13 17.62 -0.41
CA THR A 94 1.22 18.83 -1.23
C THR A 94 2.65 19.13 -1.67
N GLU A 95 3.47 18.09 -1.80
CA GLU A 95 4.87 18.22 -2.18
C GLU A 95 5.04 18.51 -3.68
N PRO A 96 6.22 18.98 -4.12
CA PRO A 96 6.53 19.11 -5.54
C PRO A 96 6.47 17.75 -6.25
N CYS A 97 5.96 17.75 -7.48
CA CYS A 97 5.90 16.58 -8.34
C CYS A 97 6.18 16.99 -9.79
N ASN A 98 6.04 16.05 -10.73
CA ASN A 98 6.08 16.30 -12.17
C ASN A 98 4.83 15.66 -12.78
N ASP A 99 4.02 16.45 -13.49
CA ASP A 99 2.82 15.94 -14.17
C ASP A 99 3.12 15.43 -15.59
N ASP A 100 4.41 15.33 -15.94
CA ASP A 100 4.96 14.93 -17.23
C ASP A 100 4.53 15.82 -18.40
N ASN A 101 4.02 17.02 -18.10
CA ASN A 101 3.67 18.02 -19.09
C ASN A 101 4.74 19.12 -19.11
N ALA A 102 5.48 19.21 -20.21
CA ALA A 102 6.52 20.23 -20.40
C ALA A 102 5.96 21.67 -20.45
N CYS A 103 4.65 21.83 -20.55
CA CYS A 103 3.93 23.11 -20.57
C CYS A 103 3.40 23.52 -19.21
N THR A 104 3.85 22.89 -18.15
CA THR A 104 3.54 23.24 -16.77
C THR A 104 4.84 23.35 -16.00
N THR A 105 4.87 24.26 -15.04
CA THR A 105 6.07 24.53 -14.22
C THR A 105 5.67 24.66 -12.77
N GLY A 106 6.50 24.11 -11.88
CA GLY A 106 6.23 24.14 -10.44
C GLY A 106 5.01 23.30 -10.07
N ASP A 107 4.90 22.09 -10.63
CA ASP A 107 3.79 21.19 -10.38
C ASP A 107 3.78 20.74 -8.92
N THR A 108 2.58 20.59 -8.38
CA THR A 108 2.37 20.28 -6.97
C THR A 108 1.28 19.25 -6.79
N CYS A 109 1.44 18.44 -5.77
CA CYS A 109 0.46 17.44 -5.43
C CYS A 109 -0.82 18.08 -4.87
N SER A 110 -1.97 17.62 -5.37
CA SER A 110 -3.28 17.99 -4.88
C SER A 110 -4.21 16.79 -4.97
N GLU A 111 -4.88 16.46 -3.87
CA GLU A 111 -5.84 15.36 -3.79
C GLU A 111 -5.30 13.99 -4.26
N GLY A 112 -3.99 13.76 -4.13
CA GLY A 112 -3.34 12.50 -4.51
C GLY A 112 -3.02 12.43 -6.01
N SER A 113 -2.93 13.56 -6.70
CA SER A 113 -2.48 13.62 -8.08
C SER A 113 -1.57 14.82 -8.30
N CYS A 114 -0.63 14.67 -9.22
CA CYS A 114 0.23 15.79 -9.60
C CYS A 114 -0.56 16.76 -10.46
N VAL A 115 -0.63 18.03 -10.04
CA VAL A 115 -1.33 19.09 -10.76
C VAL A 115 -0.31 20.06 -11.32
N GLY A 116 -0.34 20.20 -12.64
CA GLY A 116 0.49 21.12 -13.39
C GLY A 116 0.36 22.56 -12.93
N GLY A 117 1.49 23.25 -12.79
CA GLY A 117 1.52 24.65 -12.41
C GLY A 117 1.30 25.61 -13.59
N ALA A 118 1.91 26.79 -13.53
CA ALA A 118 1.76 27.79 -14.59
C ALA A 118 2.52 27.37 -15.86
N ALA A 119 1.96 27.69 -17.02
CA ALA A 119 2.66 27.47 -18.28
C ALA A 119 3.91 28.36 -18.39
N PRO A 120 5.01 27.84 -18.94
CA PRO A 120 6.18 28.65 -19.22
C PRO A 120 5.83 29.71 -20.27
N ASP A 121 6.56 30.83 -20.23
CA ASP A 121 6.53 31.79 -21.33
C ASP A 121 7.34 31.23 -22.49
N CYS A 122 6.69 31.02 -23.63
CA CYS A 122 7.31 30.48 -24.84
C CYS A 122 7.62 31.55 -25.89
N ASP A 123 7.29 32.82 -25.62
CA ASP A 123 7.59 33.92 -26.54
C ASP A 123 9.12 34.04 -26.72
N ASP A 124 9.57 33.99 -27.98
CA ASP A 124 11.00 34.12 -28.33
C ASP A 124 11.37 35.50 -28.89
N ASP A 125 10.45 36.46 -28.78
CA ASP A 125 10.56 37.83 -29.30
C ASP A 125 10.73 37.91 -30.83
N ASP A 126 10.54 36.82 -31.59
CA ASP A 126 10.59 36.81 -33.06
C ASP A 126 9.18 36.89 -33.67
N VAL A 127 8.83 38.05 -34.25
CA VAL A 127 7.52 38.22 -34.92
C VAL A 127 7.28 37.24 -36.08
N CYS A 128 8.34 36.61 -36.59
CA CYS A 128 8.25 35.63 -37.67
C CYS A 128 7.98 34.20 -37.16
N THR A 129 7.74 33.97 -35.87
CA THR A 129 7.40 32.67 -35.29
C THR A 129 5.97 32.65 -34.74
N THR A 130 5.41 31.45 -34.65
CA THR A 130 4.23 31.16 -33.84
C THR A 130 4.69 30.32 -32.67
N ASP A 131 4.60 30.89 -31.49
CA ASP A 131 5.01 30.24 -30.25
C ASP A 131 3.88 29.41 -29.69
N THR A 132 4.17 28.15 -29.45
CA THR A 132 3.24 27.19 -28.90
C THR A 132 3.96 26.40 -27.83
N CYS A 133 3.19 25.89 -26.87
CA CYS A 133 3.72 24.92 -25.94
C CYS A 133 3.14 23.54 -26.26
N ASP A 134 4.02 22.59 -26.57
CA ASP A 134 3.69 21.18 -26.75
C ASP A 134 3.97 20.42 -25.45
N ALA A 135 3.00 19.62 -24.99
CA ALA A 135 3.07 18.96 -23.69
C ALA A 135 4.25 17.98 -23.53
N LEU A 136 4.86 17.52 -24.63
CA LEU A 136 6.02 16.61 -24.58
C LEU A 136 7.32 17.33 -24.94
N ALA A 137 7.29 18.24 -25.92
CA ALA A 137 8.47 18.93 -26.42
C ALA A 137 8.79 20.25 -25.68
N GLY A 138 7.82 20.81 -24.95
CA GLY A 138 7.91 22.12 -24.32
C GLY A 138 7.63 23.24 -25.32
N CYS A 139 8.30 24.38 -25.16
CA CYS A 139 8.16 25.51 -26.08
C CYS A 139 8.65 25.16 -27.48
N VAL A 140 7.78 25.40 -28.47
CA VAL A 140 8.03 25.18 -29.90
C VAL A 140 7.68 26.46 -30.66
N ASN A 141 8.68 26.99 -31.34
CA ASN A 141 8.58 28.24 -32.08
C ASN A 141 8.62 27.91 -33.58
N THR A 142 7.46 27.97 -34.25
CA THR A 142 7.33 27.54 -35.64
C THR A 142 7.33 28.75 -36.57
N PRO A 143 8.18 28.80 -37.62
CA PRO A 143 8.15 29.92 -38.57
C PRO A 143 6.76 30.16 -39.15
N ASN A 144 6.30 31.41 -39.09
CA ASN A 144 5.03 31.88 -39.60
C ASN A 144 5.22 32.61 -40.94
N THR A 145 4.11 32.98 -41.59
CA THR A 145 4.14 33.72 -42.86
C THR A 145 3.58 35.15 -42.76
N ASP A 146 3.33 35.64 -41.55
CA ASP A 146 2.72 36.94 -41.27
C ASP A 146 3.65 37.74 -40.34
N PRO A 147 4.56 38.58 -40.89
CA PRO A 147 5.51 39.39 -40.12
C PRO A 147 4.89 40.62 -39.47
#